data_AF-A0A937VSQ0-F1
#
_entry.id   AF-A0A937VSQ0-F1
#
_cell.length_a   1.000
_cell.length_b   1.000
_cell.length_c   1.000
_cell.angle_alpha   90.00
_cell.angle_beta   90.00
_cell.angle_gamma   90.00
#
_symmetry.space_group_name_H-M   'P 1'
#
loop_
_entity.id
_entity.type
_entity.pdbx_description
1 polymer ?
#
loop_
_entity_poly.entity_id
_entity_poly.type
_entity_poly.pdbx_seq_one_letter_code
_entity_poly.pdbx_strand_id
1 'polypeptide(L)'
;MKKILPVLLAFIFGFCFLKASLAQEFNFDRALNDYLYNYNLYRQSYNEYITAKESYLKYQTLNSKNEALAKTTQMLKNQDEVVKTYLTALRLKLSATPGLSAEEQNVLFLKLDSEVGWFKQHQNSLLSAATLEDLVDSAKKGAKQYQQTEILTYQTLGAILASKQMGFREKIAEQIKALKEKIGEIRLKGDKNTTTAERWLLEAENRLTRSQEKQFEAQQILAKMKATDYNKIKPYNQAQLNLEESHQYLKEANSYLKEILGELKNAD
;
A
#
# COMPACT_ATOMS: atom_id res chain seq x y z
N MET A 1 16.78 68.82 -7.44
CA MET A 1 16.50 67.94 -6.29
C MET A 1 14.99 67.78 -6.14
N LYS A 2 14.56 66.52 -5.92
CA LYS A 2 13.22 66.09 -5.45
C LYS A 2 12.06 66.24 -6.44
N LYS A 3 11.70 65.12 -7.08
CA LYS A 3 10.31 64.58 -7.25
C LYS A 3 10.29 63.37 -8.22
N ILE A 4 11.11 62.35 -7.98
CA ILE A 4 11.02 61.04 -8.69
C ILE A 4 10.72 59.89 -7.69
N LEU A 5 10.51 60.20 -6.41
CA LEU A 5 10.40 59.18 -5.36
C LEU A 5 9.03 58.47 -5.20
N PRO A 6 7.87 58.91 -5.75
CA PRO A 6 6.63 58.18 -5.47
C PRO A 6 6.36 57.03 -6.45
N VAL A 7 7.03 56.97 -7.61
CA VAL A 7 6.76 55.94 -8.63
C VAL A 7 7.49 54.62 -8.33
N LEU A 8 8.61 54.67 -7.61
CA LEU A 8 9.39 53.48 -7.23
C LEU A 8 8.81 52.75 -6.01
N LEU A 9 7.95 53.40 -5.22
CA LEU A 9 7.28 52.80 -4.05
C LEU A 9 5.97 52.07 -4.41
N ALA A 10 5.35 52.42 -5.54
CA ALA A 10 4.16 51.73 -6.03
C ALA A 10 4.48 50.40 -6.73
N PHE A 11 5.75 50.17 -7.14
CA PHE A 11 6.18 48.91 -7.75
C PHE A 11 6.62 47.85 -6.73
N ILE A 12 6.97 48.28 -5.50
CA ILE A 12 7.39 47.37 -4.41
C ILE A 12 6.17 46.82 -3.65
N PHE A 13 5.02 47.49 -3.69
CA PHE A 13 3.79 47.03 -3.05
C PHE A 13 2.95 46.03 -3.88
N GLY A 14 3.39 45.70 -5.10
CA GLY A 14 2.74 44.71 -5.97
C GLY A 14 3.27 43.28 -5.82
N PHE A 15 4.27 43.03 -4.96
CA PHE A 15 5.00 41.76 -4.91
C PHE A 15 4.72 40.89 -3.67
N CYS A 16 3.64 41.13 -2.93
CA CYS A 16 3.31 40.39 -1.70
C CYS A 16 1.96 39.62 -1.73
N PHE A 17 1.41 39.34 -2.91
CA PHE A 17 0.32 38.37 -3.08
C PHE A 17 0.70 37.17 -3.95
N LEU A 18 1.99 36.82 -3.97
CA LEU A 18 2.35 35.43 -4.20
C LEU A 18 1.88 34.68 -2.95
N LYS A 19 0.63 34.19 -2.97
CA LYS A 19 0.28 33.03 -2.17
C LYS A 19 1.38 32.03 -2.51
N ALA A 20 2.26 31.75 -1.54
CA ALA A 20 3.07 30.56 -1.59
C ALA A 20 2.08 29.46 -1.94
N SER A 21 2.13 28.95 -3.18
CA SER A 21 1.45 27.72 -3.50
C SER A 21 2.12 26.74 -2.56
N LEU A 22 1.51 26.48 -1.40
CA LEU A 22 1.89 25.39 -0.53
C LEU A 22 1.88 24.21 -1.49
N ALA A 23 3.08 23.75 -1.86
CA ALA A 23 3.23 22.59 -2.71
C ALA A 23 2.46 21.51 -1.99
N GLN A 24 1.31 21.13 -2.53
CA GLN A 24 0.41 20.20 -1.86
C GLN A 24 1.22 18.95 -1.57
N GLU A 25 1.38 18.64 -0.28
CA GLU A 25 2.22 17.54 0.17
C GLU A 25 1.87 16.27 -0.60
N PHE A 26 2.88 15.62 -1.17
CA PHE A 26 2.66 14.42 -1.97
C PHE A 26 2.33 13.26 -1.04
N ASN A 27 1.03 12.98 -0.90
CA ASN A 27 0.48 12.00 0.03
C ASN A 27 -0.17 10.82 -0.71
N PHE A 28 -0.66 9.82 0.05
CA PHE A 28 -1.30 8.62 -0.50
C PHE A 28 -2.46 8.93 -1.45
N ASP A 29 -3.36 9.84 -1.08
CA ASP A 29 -4.56 10.13 -1.89
C ASP A 29 -4.17 10.75 -3.23
N ARG A 30 -3.17 11.64 -3.24
CA ARG A 30 -2.62 12.20 -4.48
C ARG A 30 -1.98 11.12 -5.35
N ALA A 31 -1.14 10.26 -4.79
CA ALA A 31 -0.51 9.18 -5.54
C ALA A 31 -1.53 8.16 -6.07
N LEU A 32 -2.60 7.89 -5.32
CA LEU A 32 -3.69 7.03 -5.78
C LEU A 32 -4.44 7.65 -6.97
N ASN A 33 -4.72 8.96 -6.92
CA ASN A 33 -5.32 9.67 -8.04
C ASN A 33 -4.41 9.68 -9.28
N ASP A 34 -3.10 9.86 -9.09
CA ASP A 34 -2.12 9.76 -10.17
C ASP A 34 -2.14 8.35 -10.79
N TYR A 35 -2.21 7.30 -9.98
CA TYR A 35 -2.38 5.93 -10.47
C TYR A 35 -3.67 5.76 -11.28
N LEU A 36 -4.82 6.19 -10.76
CA LEU A 36 -6.10 6.05 -11.45
C LEU A 36 -6.12 6.80 -12.78
N TYR A 37 -5.53 8.00 -12.81
CA TYR A 37 -5.35 8.77 -14.03
C TYR A 37 -4.50 8.01 -15.05
N ASN A 38 -3.32 7.52 -14.66
CA ASN A 38 -2.43 6.78 -15.55
C ASN A 38 -3.03 5.45 -16.00
N TYR A 39 -3.84 4.79 -15.15
CA TYR A 39 -4.58 3.60 -15.52
C TYR A 39 -5.58 3.87 -16.64
N ASN A 40 -6.28 5.00 -16.59
CA ASN A 40 -7.16 5.43 -17.67
C ASN A 40 -6.40 5.75 -18.96
N LEU A 41 -5.25 6.43 -18.87
CA LEU A 41 -4.38 6.67 -20.03
C LEU A 41 -3.91 5.37 -20.68
N TYR A 42 -3.51 4.39 -19.86
CA TYR A 42 -3.14 3.06 -20.33
C TYR A 42 -4.31 2.41 -21.09
N ARG A 43 -5.51 2.37 -20.50
CA ARG A 43 -6.70 1.79 -21.14
C ARG A 43 -7.01 2.44 -22.49
N GLN A 44 -6.91 3.76 -22.57
CA GLN A 44 -7.08 4.47 -23.84
C GLN A 44 -6.02 4.04 -24.86
N SER A 45 -4.74 4.12 -24.49
CA SER A 45 -3.63 3.76 -25.39
C SER A 45 -3.64 2.28 -25.80
N TYR A 46 -4.19 1.40 -24.96
CA TYR A 46 -4.38 -0.02 -25.27
C TYR A 46 -5.40 -0.20 -26.42
N ASN A 47 -6.53 0.50 -26.38
CA ASN A 47 -7.52 0.44 -27.45
C ASN A 47 -6.96 0.99 -28.78
N GLU A 48 -6.18 2.07 -28.71
CA GLU A 48 -5.48 2.63 -29.88
C GLU A 48 -4.45 1.64 -30.44
N TYR A 49 -3.71 0.96 -29.58
CA TYR A 49 -2.79 -0.12 -29.96
C TYR A 49 -3.50 -1.26 -30.69
N ILE A 50 -4.63 -1.75 -30.16
CA ILE A 50 -5.39 -2.83 -30.79
C ILE A 50 -5.81 -2.44 -32.21
N THR A 51 -6.37 -1.24 -32.36
CA THR A 51 -6.82 -0.71 -33.66
C THR A 51 -5.66 -0.59 -34.66
N ALA A 52 -4.52 -0.05 -34.23
CA ALA A 52 -3.35 0.12 -35.08
C ALA A 52 -2.71 -1.22 -35.46
N LYS A 53 -2.65 -2.18 -34.52
CA LYS A 53 -2.20 -3.55 -34.78
C LYS A 53 -3.07 -4.23 -35.83
N GLU A 54 -4.39 -4.17 -35.68
CA GLU A 54 -5.32 -4.77 -36.64
C GLU A 54 -5.17 -4.14 -38.03
N SER A 55 -5.02 -2.82 -38.09
CA SER A 55 -4.79 -2.10 -39.35
C SER A 55 -3.48 -2.53 -40.02
N TYR A 56 -2.39 -2.69 -39.27
CA TYR A 56 -1.13 -3.21 -39.80
C TYR A 56 -1.27 -4.64 -40.31
N LEU A 57 -1.91 -5.53 -39.55
CA LEU A 57 -2.13 -6.92 -39.96
C LEU A 57 -2.96 -7.03 -41.24
N LYS A 58 -3.91 -6.10 -41.46
CA LYS A 58 -4.77 -6.06 -42.63
C LYS A 58 -4.10 -5.44 -43.86
N TYR A 59 -3.46 -4.29 -43.70
CA TYR A 59 -3.00 -3.49 -44.85
C TYR A 59 -1.52 -3.64 -45.15
N GLN A 60 -0.68 -3.93 -44.14
CA GLN A 60 0.77 -4.18 -44.29
C GLN A 60 1.54 -3.07 -45.03
N THR A 61 1.04 -1.84 -45.01
CA THR A 61 1.70 -0.67 -45.61
C THR A 61 2.71 -0.06 -44.65
N LEU A 62 3.69 0.70 -45.17
CA LEU A 62 4.65 1.45 -44.36
C LEU A 62 3.96 2.38 -43.34
N ASN A 63 2.88 3.05 -43.75
CA ASN A 63 2.11 3.92 -42.86
C ASN A 63 1.47 3.13 -41.71
N SER A 64 0.80 2.01 -42.02
CA SER A 64 0.18 1.15 -40.99
C SER A 64 1.22 0.54 -40.04
N LYS A 65 2.42 0.22 -40.53
CA LYS A 65 3.54 -0.25 -39.70
C LYS A 65 4.03 0.83 -38.75
N ASN A 66 4.24 2.05 -39.25
CA ASN A 66 4.69 3.19 -38.44
C ASN A 66 3.66 3.57 -37.37
N GLU A 67 2.38 3.51 -37.71
CA GLU A 67 1.29 3.75 -36.75
C GLU A 67 1.25 2.66 -35.66
N ALA A 68 1.33 1.38 -36.05
CA ALA A 68 1.41 0.27 -35.09
C ALA A 68 2.62 0.40 -34.16
N LEU A 69 3.78 0.80 -34.69
CA LEU A 69 4.99 1.06 -33.89
C LEU A 69 4.73 2.16 -32.86
N ALA A 70 4.25 3.33 -33.31
CA ALA A 70 3.99 4.48 -32.45
C ALA A 70 2.96 4.17 -31.34
N LYS A 71 1.84 3.52 -31.69
CA LYS A 71 0.79 3.17 -30.72
C LYS A 71 1.22 2.08 -29.76
N THR A 72 2.00 1.10 -30.21
CA THR A 72 2.59 0.08 -29.31
C THR A 72 3.56 0.71 -28.32
N THR A 73 4.46 1.59 -28.77
CA THR A 73 5.39 2.32 -27.88
C THR A 73 4.63 3.13 -26.83
N GLN A 74 3.60 3.87 -27.23
CA GLN A 74 2.81 4.67 -26.29
C GLN A 74 2.08 3.81 -25.25
N MET A 75 1.49 2.70 -25.69
CA MET A 75 0.81 1.76 -24.80
C MET A 75 1.77 1.15 -23.76
N LEU A 76 2.94 0.69 -24.19
CA LEU A 76 3.95 0.12 -23.28
C LEU A 76 4.48 1.17 -22.29
N LYS A 77 4.70 2.42 -22.75
CA LYS A 77 5.10 3.52 -21.84
C LYS A 77 4.06 3.79 -20.77
N ASN A 78 2.77 3.79 -21.14
CA ASN A 78 1.68 3.99 -20.20
C ASN A 78 1.53 2.78 -19.26
N GLN A 79 1.77 1.56 -19.74
CA GLN A 79 1.79 0.36 -18.90
C GLN A 79 2.84 0.48 -17.78
N ASP A 80 4.07 0.87 -18.11
CA ASP A 80 5.12 1.09 -17.12
C ASP A 80 4.75 2.20 -16.11
N GLU A 81 4.10 3.28 -16.59
CA GLU A 81 3.67 4.39 -15.74
C GLU A 81 2.60 3.97 -14.72
N VAL A 82 1.66 3.12 -15.13
CA VAL A 82 0.66 2.53 -14.23
C VAL A 82 1.33 1.76 -13.10
N VAL A 83 2.32 0.94 -13.42
CA VAL A 83 3.03 0.15 -12.41
C VAL A 83 3.80 1.08 -11.45
N LYS A 84 4.56 2.05 -11.98
CA LYS A 84 5.31 3.02 -11.16
C LYS A 84 4.43 3.80 -10.18
N THR A 85 3.33 4.34 -10.68
CA THR A 85 2.40 5.15 -9.88
C THR A 85 1.69 4.32 -8.82
N TYR A 86 1.32 3.08 -9.15
CA TYR A 86 0.74 2.14 -8.19
C TYR A 86 1.72 1.78 -7.06
N LEU A 87 2.97 1.44 -7.39
CA LEU A 87 4.00 1.13 -6.38
C LEU A 87 4.31 2.34 -5.50
N THR A 88 4.29 3.54 -6.07
CA THR A 88 4.45 4.79 -5.33
C THR A 88 3.30 5.02 -4.35
N ALA A 89 2.05 4.78 -4.78
CA ALA A 89 0.88 4.84 -3.90
C ALA A 89 1.00 3.80 -2.77
N LEU A 90 1.42 2.57 -3.05
CA LEU A 90 1.67 1.56 -2.02
C LEU A 90 2.73 1.99 -1.01
N ARG A 91 3.84 2.57 -1.48
CA ARG A 91 4.90 3.11 -0.63
C ARG A 91 4.39 4.19 0.32
N LEU A 92 3.59 5.14 -0.18
CA LEU A 92 2.99 6.18 0.66
C LEU A 92 1.96 5.60 1.63
N LYS A 93 1.20 4.58 1.21
CA LYS A 93 0.26 3.90 2.11
C LYS A 93 0.99 3.21 3.25
N LEU A 94 2.09 2.54 2.94
CA LEU A 94 2.96 1.89 3.93
C LEU A 94 3.57 2.93 4.88
N SER A 95 4.00 4.09 4.36
CA SER A 95 4.51 5.20 5.17
C SER A 95 3.48 5.73 6.17
N ALA A 96 2.22 5.83 5.74
CA ALA A 96 1.13 6.35 6.57
C ALA A 96 0.52 5.28 7.51
N THR A 97 0.97 4.02 7.43
CA THR A 97 0.40 2.93 8.23
C THR A 97 1.21 2.75 9.51
N PRO A 98 0.59 2.93 10.70
CA PRO A 98 1.27 2.70 11.98
C PRO A 98 1.43 1.21 12.26
N GLY A 99 2.32 0.87 13.19
CA GLY A 99 2.49 -0.49 13.71
C GLY A 99 3.45 -1.38 12.90
N LEU A 100 4.25 -0.80 12.01
CA LEU A 100 5.37 -1.48 11.36
C LEU A 100 6.69 -0.93 11.93
N SER A 101 7.69 -1.79 12.13
CA SER A 101 9.01 -1.31 12.57
C SER A 101 9.67 -0.47 11.46
N ALA A 102 10.57 0.45 11.85
CA ALA A 102 11.29 1.28 10.89
C ALA A 102 12.15 0.41 9.93
N GLU A 103 12.70 -0.69 10.44
CA GLU A 103 13.50 -1.64 9.68
C GLU A 103 12.65 -2.38 8.64
N GLU A 104 11.51 -2.94 9.05
CA GLU A 104 10.58 -3.64 8.15
C GLU A 104 10.05 -2.70 7.05
N GLN A 105 9.73 -1.46 7.44
CA GLN A 105 9.28 -0.42 6.51
C GLN A 105 10.37 -0.08 5.49
N ASN A 106 11.61 0.12 5.94
CA ASN A 106 12.73 0.46 5.07
C ASN A 106 13.06 -0.66 4.07
N VAL A 107 12.97 -1.94 4.49
CA VAL A 107 13.17 -3.08 3.59
C VAL A 107 12.15 -3.07 2.44
N LEU A 108 10.88 -2.80 2.74
CA LEU A 108 9.84 -2.72 1.71
C LEU A 108 10.00 -1.48 0.82
N PHE A 109 10.38 -0.32 1.39
CA PHE A 109 10.68 0.88 0.61
C PHE A 109 11.78 0.65 -0.41
N LEU A 110 12.91 0.07 0.00
CA LEU A 110 14.02 -0.21 -0.91
C LEU A 110 13.61 -1.13 -2.07
N LYS A 111 12.79 -2.15 -1.79
CA LYS A 111 12.27 -3.04 -2.84
C LYS A 111 11.31 -2.32 -3.80
N LEU A 112 10.37 -1.53 -3.27
CA LEU A 112 9.43 -0.76 -4.09
C LEU A 112 10.15 0.28 -4.95
N ASP A 113 11.10 1.01 -4.37
CA ASP A 113 11.88 2.04 -5.07
C ASP A 113 12.76 1.42 -6.16
N SER A 114 13.31 0.22 -5.93
CA SER A 114 14.02 -0.56 -6.95
C SER A 114 13.12 -0.93 -8.13
N GLU A 115 11.91 -1.42 -7.89
CA GLU A 115 10.96 -1.76 -8.95
C GLU A 115 10.51 -0.51 -9.73
N VAL A 116 10.20 0.59 -9.03
CA VAL A 116 9.90 1.88 -9.69
C VAL A 116 11.05 2.34 -10.57
N GLY A 117 12.30 2.20 -10.08
CA GLY A 117 13.51 2.49 -10.84
C GLY A 117 13.63 1.64 -12.11
N TRP A 118 13.36 0.34 -12.00
CA TRP A 118 13.37 -0.58 -13.14
C TRP A 118 12.36 -0.17 -14.22
N PHE A 119 11.09 0.06 -13.85
CA PHE A 119 10.05 0.45 -14.82
C PHE A 119 10.34 1.81 -15.45
N LYS A 120 10.96 2.74 -14.71
CA LYS A 120 11.44 4.01 -15.29
C LYS A 120 12.53 3.79 -16.34
N GLN A 121 13.47 2.88 -16.09
CA GLN A 121 14.51 2.55 -17.06
C GLN A 121 13.94 1.81 -18.29
N HIS A 122 13.04 0.86 -18.07
CA HIS A 122 12.34 0.14 -19.13
C HIS A 122 11.59 1.11 -20.04
N GLN A 123 10.80 2.02 -19.47
CA GLN A 123 10.07 3.05 -20.19
C GLN A 123 11.00 3.91 -21.08
N ASN A 124 12.18 4.29 -20.58
CA ASN A 124 13.17 5.07 -21.35
C ASN A 124 13.77 4.25 -22.50
N SER A 125 13.98 2.95 -22.32
CA SER A 125 14.52 2.06 -23.35
C SER A 125 13.57 1.85 -24.54
N LEU A 126 12.26 2.06 -24.34
CA LEU A 126 11.27 2.00 -25.41
C LEU A 126 11.48 3.09 -26.47
N LEU A 127 12.17 4.19 -26.13
CA LEU A 127 12.47 5.28 -27.08
C LEU A 127 13.51 4.87 -28.13
N SER A 128 14.32 3.85 -27.84
CA SER A 128 15.33 3.33 -28.77
C SER A 128 14.82 2.18 -29.64
N ALA A 129 13.57 1.75 -29.48
CA ALA A 129 13.00 0.69 -30.31
C ALA A 129 12.79 1.18 -31.74
N ALA A 130 13.40 0.50 -32.72
CA ALA A 130 13.30 0.86 -34.13
C ALA A 130 12.26 0.01 -34.88
N THR A 131 11.91 -1.15 -34.32
CA THR A 131 11.04 -2.14 -34.96
C THR A 131 9.94 -2.64 -34.02
N LEU A 132 8.92 -3.31 -34.61
CA LEU A 132 7.86 -3.94 -33.82
C LEU A 132 8.40 -5.13 -33.03
N GLU A 133 9.38 -5.83 -33.58
CA GLU A 133 10.10 -6.94 -32.94
C GLU A 133 10.82 -6.47 -31.66
N ASP A 134 11.49 -5.31 -31.71
CA ASP A 134 12.12 -4.71 -30.53
C ASP A 134 11.12 -4.43 -29.40
N LEU A 135 9.92 -3.92 -29.77
CA LEU A 135 8.85 -3.67 -28.81
C LEU A 135 8.24 -4.95 -28.25
N VAL A 136 8.13 -6.02 -29.06
CA VAL A 136 7.67 -7.33 -28.58
C VAL A 136 8.63 -7.90 -27.54
N ASP A 137 9.93 -7.83 -27.80
CA ASP A 137 10.93 -8.32 -26.85
C ASP A 137 11.03 -7.45 -25.59
N SER A 138 10.83 -6.13 -25.72
CA SER A 138 10.68 -5.23 -24.57
C SER A 138 9.45 -5.59 -23.74
N ALA A 139 8.29 -5.79 -24.37
CA ALA A 139 7.07 -6.21 -23.68
C ALA A 139 7.25 -7.54 -22.93
N LYS A 140 7.98 -8.50 -23.49
CA LYS A 140 8.32 -9.76 -22.79
C LYS A 140 9.19 -9.52 -21.54
N LYS A 141 10.17 -8.61 -21.61
CA LYS A 141 10.99 -8.22 -20.45
C LYS A 141 10.13 -7.56 -19.37
N GLY A 142 9.26 -6.63 -19.74
CA GLY A 142 8.28 -6.00 -18.86
C GLY A 142 7.37 -7.01 -18.18
N ALA A 143 6.79 -7.94 -18.94
CA ALA A 143 5.93 -8.99 -18.41
C ALA A 143 6.67 -9.92 -17.42
N LYS A 144 7.92 -10.28 -17.71
CA LYS A 144 8.74 -11.10 -16.82
C LYS A 144 9.07 -10.36 -15.52
N GLN A 145 9.42 -9.08 -15.60
CA GLN A 145 9.67 -8.28 -14.40
C GLN A 145 8.41 -8.15 -13.55
N TYR A 146 7.27 -7.87 -14.20
CA TYR A 146 5.99 -7.69 -13.50
C TYR A 146 5.61 -8.92 -12.65
N GLN A 147 5.99 -10.14 -13.04
CA GLN A 147 5.77 -11.33 -12.20
C GLN A 147 6.43 -11.23 -10.82
N GLN A 148 7.56 -10.53 -10.70
CA GLN A 148 8.23 -10.26 -9.43
C GLN A 148 7.58 -9.08 -8.70
N THR A 149 7.28 -8.01 -9.44
CA THR A 149 6.60 -6.82 -8.94
C THR A 149 5.23 -7.15 -8.32
N GLU A 150 4.51 -8.11 -8.91
CA GLU A 150 3.21 -8.57 -8.44
C GLU A 150 3.33 -9.25 -7.06
N ILE A 151 4.36 -10.05 -6.83
CA ILE A 151 4.61 -10.65 -5.51
C ILE A 151 4.89 -9.54 -4.48
N LEU A 152 5.77 -8.61 -4.83
CA LEU A 152 6.11 -7.50 -3.96
C LEU A 152 4.85 -6.70 -3.59
N THR A 153 3.98 -6.46 -4.57
CA THR A 153 2.67 -5.82 -4.36
C THR A 153 1.86 -6.55 -3.28
N TYR A 154 1.68 -7.87 -3.40
CA TYR A 154 0.91 -8.65 -2.42
C TYR A 154 1.59 -8.68 -1.05
N GLN A 155 2.92 -8.78 -1.00
CA GLN A 155 3.69 -8.70 0.25
C GLN A 155 3.51 -7.34 0.94
N THR A 156 3.58 -6.24 0.19
CA THR A 156 3.36 -4.89 0.73
C THR A 156 1.94 -4.68 1.20
N LEU A 157 0.93 -5.13 0.44
CA LEU A 157 -0.48 -5.07 0.85
C LEU A 157 -0.71 -5.86 2.15
N GLY A 158 -0.18 -7.07 2.22
CA GLY A 158 -0.26 -7.91 3.42
C GLY A 158 0.43 -7.27 4.63
N ALA A 159 1.61 -6.65 4.43
CA ALA A 159 2.29 -5.91 5.48
C ALA A 159 1.44 -4.74 6.00
N ILE A 160 0.85 -3.93 5.10
CA ILE A 160 -0.05 -2.82 5.48
C ILE A 160 -1.22 -3.32 6.35
N LEU A 161 -1.84 -4.45 5.97
CA LEU A 161 -2.95 -5.03 6.74
C LEU A 161 -2.48 -5.55 8.10
N ALA A 162 -1.36 -6.27 8.13
CA ALA A 162 -0.78 -6.84 9.34
C ALA A 162 -0.34 -5.76 10.35
N SER A 163 0.26 -4.66 9.91
CA SER A 163 0.70 -3.55 10.77
C SER A 163 -0.47 -2.87 11.48
N LYS A 164 -1.60 -2.68 10.78
CA LYS A 164 -2.80 -2.14 11.42
C LYS A 164 -3.27 -3.02 12.57
N GLN A 165 -3.24 -4.34 12.38
CA GLN A 165 -3.63 -5.30 13.43
C GLN A 165 -2.64 -5.30 14.59
N MET A 166 -1.35 -5.17 14.30
CA MET A 166 -0.32 -5.04 15.33
C MET A 166 -0.56 -3.83 16.23
N GLY A 167 -0.84 -2.66 15.67
CA GLY A 167 -1.17 -1.47 16.45
C GLY A 167 -2.45 -1.62 17.30
N PHE A 168 -3.45 -2.39 16.84
CA PHE A 168 -4.61 -2.75 17.67
C PHE A 168 -4.26 -3.74 18.78
N ARG A 169 -3.45 -4.76 18.47
CA ARG A 169 -3.00 -5.77 19.43
C ARG A 169 -2.20 -5.13 20.57
N GLU A 170 -1.29 -4.22 20.27
CA GLU A 170 -0.48 -3.52 21.28
C GLU A 170 -1.37 -2.78 22.29
N LYS A 171 -2.38 -2.04 21.81
CA LYS A 171 -3.35 -1.36 22.68
C LYS A 171 -4.13 -2.33 23.57
N ILE A 172 -4.58 -3.45 23.01
CA ILE A 172 -5.30 -4.49 23.78
C ILE A 172 -4.36 -5.12 24.81
N ALA A 173 -3.10 -5.36 24.47
CA ALA A 173 -2.09 -5.90 25.38
C ALA A 173 -1.82 -4.97 26.57
N GLU A 174 -1.70 -3.66 26.32
CA GLU A 174 -1.56 -2.64 27.36
C GLU A 174 -2.77 -2.63 28.30
N GLN A 175 -3.99 -2.72 27.74
CA GLN A 175 -5.22 -2.78 28.54
C GLN A 175 -5.31 -4.06 29.38
N ILE A 176 -4.94 -5.22 28.81
CA ILE A 176 -4.85 -6.49 29.54
C ILE A 176 -3.89 -6.34 30.72
N LYS A 177 -2.70 -5.77 30.50
CA LYS A 177 -1.71 -5.55 31.55
C LYS A 177 -2.28 -4.68 32.68
N ALA A 178 -2.89 -3.55 32.35
CA ALA A 178 -3.49 -2.65 33.33
C ALA A 178 -4.63 -3.31 34.13
N LEU A 179 -5.50 -4.07 33.45
CA LEU A 179 -6.59 -4.80 34.12
C LEU A 179 -6.07 -5.93 35.00
N LYS A 180 -5.03 -6.64 34.59
CA LYS A 180 -4.37 -7.67 35.38
C LYS A 180 -3.82 -7.12 36.69
N GLU A 181 -3.11 -5.99 36.62
CA GLU A 181 -2.62 -5.28 37.81
C GLU A 181 -3.79 -4.88 38.71
N LYS A 182 -4.86 -4.28 38.14
CA LYS A 182 -6.00 -3.81 38.92
C LYS A 182 -6.79 -4.92 39.60
N ILE A 183 -7.03 -6.03 38.90
CA ILE A 183 -7.68 -7.23 39.45
C ILE A 183 -6.84 -7.78 40.61
N GLY A 184 -5.51 -7.82 40.45
CA GLY A 184 -4.60 -8.23 41.50
C GLY A 184 -4.71 -7.38 42.77
N GLU A 185 -4.79 -6.06 42.63
CA GLU A 185 -5.01 -5.15 43.77
C GLU A 185 -6.33 -5.44 44.50
N ILE A 186 -7.43 -5.61 43.76
CA ILE A 186 -8.77 -5.86 44.33
C ILE A 186 -8.78 -7.18 45.09
N ARG A 187 -8.18 -8.22 44.49
CA ARG A 187 -8.06 -9.54 45.12
C ARG A 187 -7.27 -9.48 46.43
N LEU A 188 -6.17 -8.73 46.47
CA LEU A 188 -5.34 -8.59 47.66
C LEU A 188 -6.03 -7.83 48.79
N LYS A 189 -6.88 -6.84 48.46
CA LYS A 189 -7.69 -6.15 49.47
C LYS A 189 -8.80 -7.03 50.03
N GLY A 190 -9.27 -8.00 49.24
CA GLY A 190 -10.38 -8.88 49.61
C GLY A 190 -11.75 -8.21 49.53
N ASP A 191 -11.82 -7.02 48.93
CA ASP A 191 -13.04 -6.21 48.86
C ASP A 191 -14.12 -6.84 47.98
N LYS A 192 -13.75 -7.67 46.98
CA LYS A 192 -14.66 -8.26 45.98
C LYS A 192 -14.15 -9.61 45.46
N ASN A 193 -15.07 -10.47 45.01
CA ASN A 193 -14.72 -11.70 44.28
C ASN A 193 -14.28 -11.38 42.84
N THR A 194 -13.03 -11.72 42.49
CA THR A 194 -12.43 -11.43 41.18
C THR A 194 -12.49 -12.59 40.18
N THR A 195 -13.01 -13.76 40.55
CA THR A 195 -12.88 -14.99 39.74
C THR A 195 -13.45 -14.84 38.32
N THR A 196 -14.61 -14.19 38.14
CA THR A 196 -15.21 -13.98 36.81
C THR A 196 -14.33 -13.07 35.95
N ALA A 197 -13.83 -11.97 36.52
CA ALA A 197 -12.93 -11.04 35.83
C ALA A 197 -11.60 -11.69 35.45
N GLU A 198 -11.02 -12.51 36.33
CA GLU A 198 -9.81 -13.28 36.04
C GLU A 198 -10.01 -14.28 34.90
N ARG A 199 -11.18 -14.96 34.84
CA ARG A 199 -11.51 -15.86 33.75
C ARG A 199 -11.60 -15.13 32.41
N TRP A 200 -12.28 -13.99 32.35
CA TRP A 200 -12.36 -13.22 31.11
C TRP A 200 -11.02 -12.59 30.70
N LEU A 201 -10.18 -12.25 31.66
CA LEU A 201 -8.81 -11.82 31.38
C LEU A 201 -8.02 -12.92 30.67
N LEU A 202 -8.12 -14.16 31.14
CA LEU A 202 -7.50 -15.32 30.50
C LEU A 202 -8.04 -15.54 29.08
N GLU A 203 -9.35 -15.41 28.87
CA GLU A 203 -9.95 -15.49 27.53
C GLU A 203 -9.45 -14.38 26.60
N ALA A 204 -9.29 -13.16 27.10
CA ALA A 204 -8.73 -12.04 26.33
C ALA A 204 -7.26 -12.30 25.93
N GLU A 205 -6.43 -12.79 26.86
CA GLU A 205 -5.03 -13.18 26.60
C GLU A 205 -4.97 -14.29 25.53
N ASN A 206 -5.80 -15.34 25.65
CA ASN A 206 -5.87 -16.41 24.67
C ASN A 206 -6.24 -15.91 23.27
N ARG A 207 -7.23 -15.01 23.16
CA ARG A 207 -7.63 -14.41 21.89
C ARG A 207 -6.51 -13.56 21.28
N LEU A 208 -5.74 -12.86 22.11
CA LEU A 208 -4.58 -12.10 21.65
C LEU A 208 -3.52 -13.02 21.01
N THR A 209 -3.23 -14.17 21.65
CA THR A 209 -2.31 -15.18 21.11
C THR A 209 -2.82 -15.75 19.79
N ARG A 210 -4.11 -16.11 19.69
CA ARG A 210 -4.69 -16.61 18.44
C ARG A 210 -4.63 -15.59 17.29
N SER A 211 -4.82 -14.30 17.59
CA SER A 211 -4.60 -13.24 16.61
C SER A 211 -3.15 -13.22 16.10
N GLN A 212 -2.17 -13.31 17.01
CA GLN A 212 -0.76 -13.31 16.63
C GLN A 212 -0.39 -14.53 15.77
N GLU A 213 -0.86 -15.72 16.11
CA GLU A 213 -0.66 -16.94 15.32
C GLU A 213 -1.16 -16.76 13.89
N LYS A 214 -2.39 -16.24 13.73
CA LYS A 214 -3.00 -16.03 12.41
C LYS A 214 -2.29 -14.96 11.58
N GLN A 215 -1.83 -13.89 12.21
CA GLN A 215 -1.00 -12.89 11.53
C GLN A 215 0.32 -13.51 11.04
N PHE A 216 0.96 -14.35 11.85
CA PHE A 216 2.21 -15.01 11.48
C PHE A 216 2.02 -16.01 10.34
N GLU A 217 0.95 -16.80 10.37
CA GLU A 217 0.58 -17.69 9.26
C GLU A 217 0.39 -16.92 7.95
N ALA A 218 -0.32 -15.77 7.98
CA ALA A 218 -0.50 -14.92 6.82
C ALA A 218 0.85 -14.40 6.25
N GLN A 219 1.75 -13.94 7.13
CA GLN A 219 3.09 -13.49 6.74
C GLN A 219 3.90 -14.62 6.09
N GLN A 220 3.83 -15.85 6.63
CA GLN A 220 4.51 -16.99 6.03
C GLN A 220 3.98 -17.35 4.64
N ILE A 221 2.66 -17.27 4.43
CA ILE A 221 2.05 -17.54 3.12
C ILE A 221 2.61 -16.55 2.09
N LEU A 222 2.63 -15.25 2.43
CA LEU A 222 3.13 -14.20 1.54
C LEU A 222 4.64 -14.29 1.28
N ALA A 223 5.42 -14.70 2.29
CA ALA A 223 6.87 -14.89 2.16
C ALA A 223 7.25 -16.07 1.24
N LYS A 224 6.37 -17.06 1.11
CA LYS A 224 6.61 -18.27 0.28
C LYS A 224 6.21 -18.12 -1.19
N MET A 225 5.58 -17.00 -1.57
CA MET A 225 5.14 -16.73 -2.95
C MET A 225 6.34 -16.67 -3.90
N LYS A 226 6.18 -17.24 -5.10
CA LYS A 226 7.21 -17.28 -6.14
C LYS A 226 6.71 -16.65 -7.45
N ALA A 227 7.64 -16.06 -8.22
CA ALA A 227 7.30 -15.41 -9.49
C ALA A 227 6.74 -16.40 -10.51
N THR A 228 7.19 -17.66 -10.41
CA THR A 228 6.76 -18.79 -11.22
C THR A 228 5.38 -19.33 -10.86
N ASP A 229 4.76 -18.87 -9.77
CA ASP A 229 3.44 -19.35 -9.38
C ASP A 229 2.39 -18.89 -10.40
N TYR A 230 1.64 -19.85 -10.94
CA TYR A 230 0.59 -19.59 -11.91
C TYR A 230 -0.56 -18.77 -11.32
N ASN A 231 -0.91 -19.05 -10.06
CA ASN A 231 -1.99 -18.37 -9.35
C ASN A 231 -1.46 -17.72 -8.07
N LYS A 232 -1.04 -16.46 -8.19
CA LYS A 232 -0.53 -15.65 -7.06
C LYS A 232 -1.65 -15.04 -6.21
N ILE A 233 -2.86 -14.89 -6.77
CA ILE A 233 -4.01 -14.35 -6.05
C ILE A 233 -4.52 -15.34 -4.98
N LYS A 234 -4.42 -16.65 -5.21
CA LYS A 234 -4.84 -17.67 -4.23
C LYS A 234 -4.09 -17.57 -2.90
N PRO A 235 -2.74 -17.60 -2.84
CA PRO A 235 -2.03 -17.43 -1.57
C PRO A 235 -2.26 -16.05 -0.95
N TYR A 236 -2.39 -14.99 -1.75
CA TYR A 236 -2.76 -13.67 -1.23
C TYR A 236 -4.13 -13.68 -0.52
N ASN A 237 -5.15 -14.24 -1.15
CA ASN A 237 -6.49 -14.36 -0.56
C ASN A 237 -6.47 -15.20 0.72
N GLN A 238 -5.68 -16.29 0.75
CA GLN A 238 -5.53 -17.10 1.95
C GLN A 238 -4.86 -16.32 3.09
N ALA A 239 -3.83 -15.53 2.78
CA ALA A 239 -3.21 -14.64 3.77
C ALA A 239 -4.21 -13.58 4.27
N GLN A 240 -5.06 -13.03 3.39
CA GLN A 240 -6.10 -12.09 3.77
C GLN A 240 -7.14 -12.72 4.72
N LEU A 241 -7.60 -13.94 4.44
CA LEU A 241 -8.51 -14.67 5.33
C LEU A 241 -7.90 -14.88 6.72
N ASN A 242 -6.64 -15.27 6.79
CA ASN A 242 -5.93 -15.39 8.07
C ASN A 242 -5.85 -14.04 8.81
N LEU A 243 -5.62 -12.94 8.09
CA LEU A 243 -5.65 -11.60 8.70
C LEU A 243 -7.07 -11.24 9.16
N GLU A 244 -8.12 -11.58 8.43
CA GLU A 244 -9.51 -11.37 8.85
C GLU A 244 -9.83 -12.14 10.14
N GLU A 245 -9.41 -13.41 10.23
CA GLU A 245 -9.52 -14.23 11.45
C GLU A 245 -8.73 -13.61 12.61
N SER A 246 -7.50 -13.14 12.36
CA SER A 246 -6.70 -12.42 13.36
C SER A 246 -7.47 -11.21 13.91
N HIS A 247 -8.05 -10.40 13.02
CA HIS A 247 -8.82 -9.23 13.43
C HIS A 247 -10.08 -9.60 14.23
N GLN A 248 -10.74 -10.69 13.88
CA GLN A 248 -11.89 -11.19 14.62
C GLN A 248 -11.51 -11.56 16.06
N TYR A 249 -10.38 -12.25 16.26
CA TYR A 249 -9.89 -12.54 17.61
C TYR A 249 -9.56 -11.27 18.41
N LEU A 250 -9.04 -10.21 17.77
CA LEU A 250 -8.83 -8.92 18.45
C LEU A 250 -10.15 -8.27 18.90
N LYS A 251 -11.22 -8.38 18.10
CA LYS A 251 -12.55 -7.90 18.49
C LYS A 251 -13.08 -8.67 19.70
N GLU A 252 -12.92 -9.98 19.72
CA GLU A 252 -13.33 -10.83 20.83
C GLU A 252 -12.55 -10.53 22.10
N ALA A 253 -11.22 -10.40 22.01
CA ALA A 253 -10.37 -9.98 23.12
C ALA A 253 -10.87 -8.67 23.73
N ASN A 254 -11.11 -7.65 22.89
CA ASN A 254 -11.64 -6.36 23.33
C ASN A 254 -13.04 -6.46 23.92
N SER A 255 -13.88 -7.40 23.47
CA SER A 255 -15.19 -7.66 24.09
C SER A 255 -15.02 -8.16 25.53
N TYR A 256 -14.13 -9.12 25.76
CA TYR A 256 -13.86 -9.61 27.12
C TYR A 256 -13.31 -8.52 28.05
N LEU A 257 -12.49 -7.59 27.54
CA LEU A 257 -12.04 -6.44 28.34
C LEU A 257 -13.20 -5.55 28.79
N LYS A 258 -14.23 -5.38 27.95
CA LYS A 258 -15.44 -4.63 28.32
C LYS A 258 -16.23 -5.35 29.40
N GLU A 259 -16.37 -6.67 29.29
CA GLU A 259 -17.02 -7.48 30.31
C GLU A 259 -16.30 -7.33 31.66
N ILE A 260 -14.96 -7.45 31.68
CA ILE A 260 -14.15 -7.23 32.89
C ILE A 260 -14.46 -5.88 33.55
N LEU A 261 -14.51 -4.80 32.77
CA LEU A 261 -14.85 -3.47 33.29
C LEU A 261 -16.27 -3.41 33.86
N GLY A 262 -17.21 -4.16 33.29
CA GLY A 262 -18.57 -4.31 33.81
C GLY A 262 -18.59 -4.97 35.18
N GLU A 263 -17.94 -6.11 35.35
CA GLU A 263 -17.88 -6.82 36.64
C GLU A 263 -17.17 -6.00 37.71
N LEU A 264 -16.05 -5.36 37.37
CA LEU A 264 -15.31 -4.55 38.34
C LEU A 264 -16.13 -3.34 38.83
N LYS A 265 -17.02 -2.80 37.99
CA LYS A 265 -17.92 -1.69 38.34
C LYS A 265 -19.15 -2.14 39.12
N ASN A 266 -19.72 -3.30 38.78
CA ASN A 266 -21.05 -3.72 39.26
C ASN A 266 -21.03 -4.87 40.27
N ALA A 267 -19.87 -5.45 40.58
CA ALA A 267 -19.77 -6.45 41.64
C ALA A 267 -19.98 -5.78 43.01
N ASP A 268 -21.16 -5.98 43.60
CA ASP A 268 -21.50 -5.70 44.99
C ASP A 268 -21.14 -6.90 45.89
#